data_AF-A0A533X981-F1
#
_entry.id   AF-A0A533X981-F1
#
_cell.length_a   1.000
_cell.length_b   1.000
_cell.length_c   1.000
_cell.angle_alpha   90.00
_cell.angle_beta   90.00
_cell.angle_gamma   90.00
#
_symmetry.space_group_name_H-M   'P 1'
#
loop_
_entity.id
_entity.type
_entity.pdbx_description
1 polymer ?
#
loop_
_entity_poly.entity_id
_entity_poly.type
_entity_poly.pdbx_seq_one_letter_code
_entity_poly.pdbx_strand_id
1 'polypeptide(L)'
;MPRPFLTHFRLEHHTLVIDLGKRQRVLSSAPRGGGLVRARHILNHQVMANPVPAPIPASKRRWDDPARRLGDVATQLAADRNCVALMTAVPLAQLVTLREESDGVWVEGFFTVGVANAVKAGEPAVGPNRGPVQPALGTINIILVTNARLSSSALVGAVQVATESKTAVLLSKNVPIWTGSPGAT
;
A
#
# COMPACT_ATOMS: atom_id res chain seq x y z
N MET A 1 -22.78 -15.09 1.21
CA MET A 1 -21.58 -15.58 0.48
C MET A 1 -20.79 -14.39 -0.04
N PRO A 2 -19.45 -14.43 -0.09
CA PRO A 2 -18.66 -13.33 -0.64
C PRO A 2 -19.04 -13.10 -2.10
N ARG A 3 -19.25 -11.84 -2.50
CA ARG A 3 -19.54 -11.52 -3.91
C ARG A 3 -18.28 -11.81 -4.75
N PRO A 4 -18.41 -12.39 -5.97
CA PRO A 4 -17.25 -12.70 -6.81
C PRO A 4 -16.51 -11.41 -7.19
N PHE A 5 -15.21 -11.46 -7.46
CA PHE A 5 -14.50 -10.28 -7.96
C PHE A 5 -14.79 -10.04 -9.44
N LEU A 6 -14.91 -8.77 -9.83
CA LEU A 6 -15.00 -8.30 -11.21
C LEU A 6 -13.63 -7.81 -11.70
N THR A 7 -12.79 -7.25 -10.82
CA THR A 7 -11.42 -6.90 -11.18
C THR A 7 -10.55 -8.15 -11.20
N HIS A 8 -9.84 -8.37 -12.29
CA HIS A 8 -8.87 -9.46 -12.39
C HIS A 8 -7.62 -9.14 -11.58
N PHE A 9 -7.17 -10.08 -10.77
CA PHE A 9 -5.90 -9.96 -10.05
C PHE A 9 -5.20 -11.31 -9.92
N ARG A 10 -3.88 -11.27 -9.71
CA ARG A 10 -3.05 -12.46 -9.48
C ARG A 10 -1.89 -12.14 -8.56
N LEU A 11 -1.35 -13.17 -7.91
CA LEU A 11 -0.10 -13.12 -7.17
C LEU A 11 0.99 -13.78 -8.01
N GLU A 12 2.07 -13.05 -8.28
CA GLU A 12 3.17 -13.54 -9.13
C GLU A 12 4.48 -12.89 -8.66
N HIS A 13 5.55 -13.69 -8.49
CA HIS A 13 6.88 -13.21 -8.05
C HIS A 13 6.83 -12.20 -6.89
N HIS A 14 6.16 -12.54 -5.79
CA HIS A 14 5.99 -11.66 -4.62
C HIS A 14 5.30 -10.32 -4.94
N THR A 15 4.45 -10.29 -5.96
CA THR A 15 3.75 -9.08 -6.38
C THR A 15 2.28 -9.39 -6.58
N LEU A 16 1.41 -8.58 -5.98
CA LEU A 16 0.01 -8.51 -6.37
C LEU A 16 -0.09 -7.69 -7.65
N VAL A 17 -0.65 -8.27 -8.70
CA VAL A 17 -0.93 -7.60 -9.97
C VAL A 17 -2.43 -7.48 -10.13
N ILE A 18 -2.94 -6.25 -10.21
CA ILE A 18 -4.35 -5.94 -10.45
C ILE A 18 -4.48 -5.40 -11.87
N ASP A 19 -5.30 -6.03 -12.70
CA ASP A 19 -5.61 -5.59 -14.07
C ASP A 19 -6.99 -4.93 -14.10
N LEU A 20 -7.00 -3.63 -14.39
CA LEU A 20 -8.21 -2.82 -14.51
C LEU A 20 -8.94 -3.02 -15.85
N GLY A 21 -8.46 -3.95 -16.69
CA GLY A 21 -8.98 -4.33 -18.02
C GLY A 21 -8.68 -3.30 -19.11
N LYS A 22 -8.61 -2.02 -18.74
CA LYS A 22 -8.25 -0.88 -19.61
C LYS A 22 -7.58 0.21 -18.79
N ARG A 23 -7.05 1.24 -19.47
CA ARG A 23 -6.44 2.39 -18.78
C ARG A 23 -7.50 3.23 -18.05
N GLN A 24 -7.46 3.21 -16.74
CA GLN A 24 -8.34 3.96 -15.84
C GLN A 24 -7.59 5.12 -15.18
N ARG A 25 -8.34 6.07 -14.61
CA ARG A 25 -7.75 7.08 -13.71
C ARG A 25 -7.39 6.41 -12.39
N VAL A 26 -6.18 6.67 -11.90
CA VAL A 26 -5.71 6.18 -10.60
C VAL A 26 -5.09 7.36 -9.86
N LEU A 27 -5.50 7.56 -8.61
CA LEU A 27 -4.87 8.49 -7.67
C LEU A 27 -4.11 7.66 -6.64
N SER A 28 -2.80 7.89 -6.50
CA SER A 28 -1.96 7.08 -5.60
C SER A 28 -0.78 7.86 -5.04
N SER A 29 -0.32 7.46 -3.85
CA SER A 29 0.97 7.85 -3.27
C SER A 29 2.11 6.89 -3.61
N ALA A 30 1.89 5.98 -4.57
CA ALA A 30 2.85 4.97 -5.01
C ALA A 30 4.22 5.56 -5.40
N PRO A 31 5.35 4.92 -5.04
CA PRO A 31 6.68 5.36 -5.47
C PRO A 31 6.82 5.43 -7.00
N ARG A 32 6.18 4.51 -7.73
CA ARG A 32 6.10 4.54 -9.19
C ARG A 32 4.67 4.80 -9.65
N GLY A 33 4.51 5.77 -10.55
CA GLY A 33 3.20 6.14 -11.09
C GLY A 33 2.28 6.79 -10.05
N GLY A 34 2.84 7.46 -9.03
CA GLY A 34 2.08 8.25 -8.07
C GLY A 34 1.47 9.52 -8.69
N GLY A 35 0.63 10.19 -7.90
CA GLY A 35 -0.21 11.30 -8.36
C GLY A 35 -1.49 10.82 -9.05
N LEU A 36 -2.11 11.70 -9.83
CA LEU A 36 -3.28 11.38 -10.65
C LEU A 36 -2.81 10.99 -12.07
N VAL A 37 -2.87 9.70 -12.38
CA VAL A 37 -2.36 9.14 -13.64
C VAL A 37 -3.41 8.28 -14.35
N ARG A 38 -3.06 7.81 -15.56
CA ARG A 38 -3.82 6.76 -16.25
C ARG A 38 -3.01 5.49 -16.32
N ALA A 39 -3.49 4.42 -15.70
CA ALA A 39 -2.83 3.13 -15.64
C ALA A 39 -3.83 1.99 -15.93
N ARG A 40 -3.34 0.89 -16.49
CA ARG A 40 -4.10 -0.36 -16.61
C ARG A 40 -3.79 -1.31 -15.44
N HIS A 41 -2.54 -1.34 -15.00
CA HIS A 41 -2.08 -2.25 -13.96
C HIS A 41 -1.73 -1.49 -12.68
N ILE A 42 -2.14 -2.05 -11.54
CA ILE A 42 -1.69 -1.64 -10.22
C ILE A 42 -0.90 -2.80 -9.61
N LEU A 43 0.29 -2.52 -9.11
CA LEU A 43 1.17 -3.51 -8.48
C LEU A 43 1.31 -3.21 -6.99
N ASN A 44 1.39 -4.24 -6.16
CA ASN A 44 1.85 -4.14 -4.77
C ASN A 44 2.94 -5.19 -4.55
N HIS A 45 4.20 -4.75 -4.59
CA HIS A 45 5.37 -5.63 -4.53
C HIS A 45 5.82 -5.81 -3.09
N GLN A 46 5.91 -7.05 -2.63
CA GLN A 46 6.45 -7.36 -1.32
C GLN A 46 7.97 -7.20 -1.33
N VAL A 47 8.47 -6.40 -0.39
CA VAL A 47 9.89 -6.24 -0.12
C VAL A 47 10.24 -6.83 1.24
N MET A 48 11.50 -7.24 1.39
CA MET A 48 11.97 -7.75 2.67
C MET A 48 11.90 -6.66 3.74
N ALA A 49 11.32 -6.99 4.89
CA ALA A 49 11.19 -6.10 6.04
C ALA A 49 12.55 -5.67 6.63
N ASN A 50 13.67 -6.20 6.11
CA ASN A 50 15.01 -5.81 6.53
C ASN A 50 16.05 -6.11 5.42
N PRO A 51 16.43 -5.15 4.55
CA PRO A 51 17.37 -5.42 3.46
C PRO A 51 18.84 -5.54 3.88
N VAL A 52 19.19 -5.38 5.16
CA VAL A 52 20.61 -5.30 5.58
C VAL A 52 20.91 -6.17 6.82
N PRO A 53 21.35 -7.43 6.65
CA PRO A 53 21.82 -8.27 7.74
C PRO A 53 23.28 -7.99 8.18
N ALA A 54 24.03 -7.14 7.47
CA ALA A 54 25.44 -6.88 7.77
C ALA A 54 25.69 -5.39 8.00
N PRO A 55 26.64 -4.99 8.87
CA PRO A 55 27.00 -3.59 9.04
C PRO A 55 27.76 -3.12 7.79
N ILE A 56 27.04 -2.90 6.69
CA ILE A 56 27.57 -2.21 5.52
C ILE A 56 27.72 -0.74 5.94
N PRO A 57 28.95 -0.18 5.88
CA PRO A 57 29.17 1.23 6.14
C PRO A 57 28.15 2.07 5.37
N ALA A 58 27.60 3.13 5.96
CA ALA A 58 26.59 3.96 5.31
C ALA A 58 27.03 4.43 3.91
N SER A 59 28.34 4.61 3.71
CA SER A 59 28.99 4.95 2.44
C SER A 59 28.92 3.89 1.34
N LYS A 60 28.61 2.62 1.68
CA LYS A 60 28.46 1.50 0.75
C LYS A 60 27.00 1.05 0.58
N ARG A 61 26.04 1.69 1.26
CA ARG A 61 24.61 1.42 1.06
C ARG A 61 24.16 2.05 -0.26
N ARG A 62 24.16 1.26 -1.33
CA ARG A 62 23.45 1.61 -2.56
C ARG A 62 21.97 1.31 -2.34
N TRP A 63 21.18 2.34 -2.06
CA TRP A 63 19.74 2.27 -2.15
C TRP A 63 19.36 2.43 -3.61
N ASP A 64 18.89 1.37 -4.24
CA ASP A 64 18.32 1.49 -5.59
C ASP A 64 17.04 2.31 -5.52
N ASP A 65 16.85 3.20 -6.50
CA ASP A 65 15.66 4.02 -6.65
C ASP A 65 14.41 3.11 -6.68
N PRO A 66 13.50 3.20 -5.69
CA PRO A 66 12.31 2.36 -5.60
C PRO A 66 11.47 2.40 -6.87
N ALA A 67 11.36 3.57 -7.51
CA ALA A 67 10.56 3.73 -8.72
C ALA A 67 11.18 3.00 -9.93
N ARG A 68 12.51 2.94 -10.01
CA ARG A 68 13.23 2.15 -11.02
C ARG A 68 13.05 0.66 -10.78
N ARG A 69 13.28 0.20 -9.54
CA ARG A 69 13.11 -1.21 -9.17
C ARG A 69 11.70 -1.72 -9.49
N LEU A 70 10.68 -0.92 -9.18
CA LEU A 70 9.29 -1.26 -9.52
C LEU A 70 9.02 -1.25 -11.04
N GLY A 71 9.79 -0.49 -11.82
CA GLY A 71 9.76 -0.56 -13.28
C GLY A 71 10.32 -1.87 -13.82
N ASP A 72 11.39 -2.38 -13.21
CA ASP A 72 11.96 -3.68 -13.55
C ASP A 72 10.96 -4.80 -13.21
N VAL A 73 10.35 -4.75 -12.02
CA VAL A 73 9.29 -5.69 -11.61
C VAL A 73 8.10 -5.64 -12.58
N ALA A 74 7.65 -4.45 -12.97
CA ALA A 74 6.57 -4.31 -13.95
C ALA A 74 6.94 -4.94 -15.31
N THR A 75 8.18 -4.78 -15.75
CA THR A 75 8.68 -5.37 -17.00
C THR A 75 8.72 -6.89 -16.92
N GLN A 76 9.21 -7.45 -15.79
CA GLN A 76 9.28 -8.89 -15.55
C GLN A 76 7.89 -9.56 -15.55
N LEU A 77 6.88 -8.87 -15.04
CA LEU A 77 5.50 -9.37 -14.93
C LEU A 77 4.63 -9.07 -16.16
N ALA A 78 5.24 -8.61 -17.25
CA ALA A 78 4.56 -8.14 -18.46
C ALA A 78 3.44 -7.13 -18.18
N ALA A 79 3.60 -6.31 -17.15
CA ALA A 79 2.68 -5.22 -16.82
C ALA A 79 2.89 -4.02 -17.77
N ASP A 80 1.91 -3.13 -17.82
CA ASP A 80 2.00 -1.90 -18.63
C ASP A 80 3.12 -1.01 -18.06
N ARG A 81 3.96 -0.42 -18.93
CA ARG A 81 5.07 0.45 -18.53
C ARG A 81 4.63 1.62 -17.64
N ASN A 82 3.39 2.08 -17.80
CA ASN A 82 2.75 3.16 -17.04
C ASN A 82 1.86 2.60 -15.91
N CYS A 83 2.29 1.52 -15.25
CA CYS A 83 1.62 1.00 -14.06
C CYS A 83 1.79 1.92 -12.84
N VAL A 84 0.84 1.82 -11.92
CA VAL A 84 1.01 2.31 -10.55
C VAL A 84 1.59 1.16 -9.74
N ALA A 85 2.66 1.39 -8.98
CA ALA A 85 3.29 0.31 -8.23
C ALA A 85 3.67 0.74 -6.80
N LEU A 86 3.13 0.02 -5.83
CA LEU A 86 3.36 0.15 -4.41
C LEU A 86 4.38 -0.89 -3.93
N MET A 87 4.90 -0.68 -2.71
CA MET A 87 5.73 -1.65 -1.99
C MET A 87 5.09 -1.95 -0.65
N THR A 88 5.25 -3.19 -0.17
CA THR A 88 4.75 -3.61 1.14
C THR A 88 5.77 -4.48 1.86
N ALA A 89 5.94 -4.30 3.17
CA ALA A 89 6.74 -5.21 4.00
C ALA A 89 5.93 -6.44 4.47
N VAL A 90 4.60 -6.41 4.26
CA VAL A 90 3.67 -7.46 4.68
C VAL A 90 3.73 -8.63 3.70
N PRO A 91 3.85 -9.88 4.17
CA PRO A 91 3.77 -11.04 3.30
C PRO A 91 2.45 -11.06 2.50
N LEU A 92 2.50 -11.24 1.17
CA LEU A 92 1.28 -11.30 0.35
C LEU A 92 0.39 -12.52 0.65
N ALA A 93 0.89 -13.50 1.39
CA ALA A 93 0.06 -14.55 1.99
C ALA A 93 -0.98 -14.01 3.00
N GLN A 94 -0.76 -12.80 3.52
CA GLN A 94 -1.67 -12.07 4.41
C GLN A 94 -2.47 -10.99 3.64
N LEU A 95 -2.51 -11.06 2.31
CA LEU A 95 -3.36 -10.17 1.50
C LEU A 95 -4.82 -10.40 1.90
N VAL A 96 -5.49 -9.33 2.28
CA VAL A 96 -6.94 -9.33 2.51
C VAL A 96 -7.62 -8.70 1.30
N THR A 97 -8.64 -9.38 0.78
CA THR A 97 -9.46 -8.88 -0.32
C THR A 97 -10.92 -8.87 0.08
N LEU A 98 -11.64 -7.79 -0.23
CA LEU A 98 -13.08 -7.67 0.05
C LEU A 98 -13.80 -6.99 -1.12
N ARG A 99 -15.03 -7.38 -1.38
CA ARG A 99 -15.95 -6.71 -2.31
C ARG A 99 -17.23 -6.32 -1.57
N GLU A 100 -17.62 -5.06 -1.70
CA GLU A 100 -18.90 -4.55 -1.25
C GLU A 100 -19.63 -3.85 -2.41
N GLU A 101 -20.96 -3.83 -2.36
CA GLU A 101 -21.79 -3.21 -3.39
C GLU A 101 -23.16 -2.79 -2.87
N SER A 102 -23.53 -1.55 -3.17
CA SER A 102 -24.83 -0.94 -2.88
C SER A 102 -25.28 -0.11 -4.08
N ASP A 103 -26.57 -0.17 -4.42
CA ASP A 103 -27.20 0.69 -5.44
C ASP A 103 -26.47 0.70 -6.80
N GLY A 104 -25.94 -0.47 -7.20
CA GLY A 104 -25.19 -0.64 -8.46
C GLY A 104 -23.77 -0.07 -8.46
N VAL A 105 -23.29 0.46 -7.33
CA VAL A 105 -21.90 0.88 -7.13
C VAL A 105 -21.18 -0.18 -6.30
N TRP A 106 -20.09 -0.72 -6.84
CA TRP A 106 -19.26 -1.68 -6.13
C TRP A 106 -17.88 -1.11 -5.82
N VAL A 107 -17.28 -1.59 -4.73
CA VAL A 107 -15.90 -1.31 -4.33
C VAL A 107 -15.20 -2.61 -3.99
N GLU A 108 -14.05 -2.82 -4.62
CA GLU A 108 -13.15 -3.95 -4.39
C GLU A 108 -11.88 -3.44 -3.73
N GLY A 109 -11.60 -3.95 -2.55
CA GLY A 109 -10.47 -3.56 -1.73
C GLY A 109 -9.40 -4.64 -1.65
N PHE A 110 -8.15 -4.23 -1.77
CA PHE A 110 -6.96 -5.06 -1.58
C PHE A 110 -6.11 -4.41 -0.50
N PHE A 111 -5.84 -5.16 0.57
CA PHE A 111 -5.24 -4.62 1.78
C PHE A 111 -4.05 -5.47 2.21
N THR A 112 -2.94 -4.80 2.50
CA THR A 112 -1.85 -5.39 3.29
C THR A 112 -1.68 -4.56 4.53
N VAL A 113 -1.71 -5.17 5.72
CA VAL A 113 -1.78 -4.45 6.99
C VAL A 113 -0.63 -4.89 7.91
N GLY A 114 0.39 -4.04 8.03
CA GLY A 114 1.47 -4.18 8.99
C GLY A 114 1.46 -2.98 9.94
N VAL A 115 1.27 -3.24 11.23
CA VAL A 115 1.19 -2.21 12.30
C VAL A 115 2.46 -2.10 13.14
N ALA A 116 3.53 -2.78 12.72
CA ALA A 116 4.78 -2.87 13.44
C ALA A 116 5.56 -1.55 13.53
N ASN A 117 5.13 -0.48 12.86
CA ASN A 117 5.69 0.87 12.95
C ASN A 117 4.58 1.92 13.06
N ALA A 118 3.45 1.58 13.70
CA ALA A 118 2.32 2.49 13.81
C ALA A 118 2.76 3.81 14.47
N VAL A 119 2.65 4.91 13.72
CA VAL A 119 2.92 6.29 14.15
C VAL A 119 1.77 7.18 13.69
N LYS A 120 1.51 8.27 14.42
CA LYS A 120 0.51 9.27 14.03
C LYS A 120 1.17 10.45 13.32
N ALA A 121 0.38 11.16 12.52
CA ALA A 121 0.79 12.46 12.02
C ALA A 121 1.01 13.43 13.20
N GLY A 122 2.10 14.20 13.16
CA GLY A 122 2.47 15.14 14.24
C GLY A 122 3.30 14.53 15.37
N GLU A 123 3.47 13.20 15.41
CA GLU A 123 4.36 12.55 16.39
C GLU A 123 5.84 12.71 15.99
N PRO A 124 6.75 12.84 16.96
CA PRO A 124 8.18 12.80 16.70
C PRO A 124 8.58 11.47 16.05
N ALA A 125 9.42 11.54 15.01
CA ALA A 125 9.93 10.35 14.31
C ALA A 125 10.89 9.49 15.17
N VAL A 126 11.17 9.89 16.42
CA VAL A 126 12.12 9.26 17.33
C VAL A 126 11.42 8.92 18.64
N GLY A 127 11.42 7.65 19.03
CA GLY A 127 10.90 7.22 20.33
C GLY A 127 11.79 7.68 21.51
N PRO A 128 11.29 7.62 22.75
CA PRO A 128 12.00 8.11 23.93
C PRO A 128 13.31 7.36 24.25
N ASN A 129 13.48 6.13 23.72
CA ASN A 129 14.71 5.36 23.88
C ASN A 129 15.73 5.69 22.78
N ARG A 130 16.81 6.38 23.16
CA ARG A 130 17.99 6.73 22.34
C ARG A 130 18.88 5.53 21.96
N GLY A 131 18.30 4.33 21.80
CA GLY A 131 19.01 3.11 21.39
C GLY A 131 18.71 2.75 19.93
N PRO A 132 19.55 1.92 19.27
CA PRO A 132 19.37 1.52 17.88
C PRO A 132 18.27 0.44 17.77
N VAL A 133 17.05 0.75 18.21
CA VAL A 133 15.91 -0.10 17.91
C VAL A 133 15.49 0.22 16.47
N GLN A 134 15.91 -0.61 15.52
CA GLN A 134 15.35 -0.55 14.17
C GLN A 134 13.84 -0.81 14.28
N PRO A 135 12.97 0.14 13.90
CA PRO A 135 11.54 -0.10 13.88
C PRO A 135 11.25 -1.29 12.96
N ALA A 136 10.47 -2.26 13.43
CA ALA A 136 10.01 -3.33 12.56
C ALA A 136 9.18 -2.70 11.44
N LEU A 137 9.49 -3.00 10.17
CA LEU A 137 8.77 -2.40 9.04
C LEU A 137 7.32 -2.92 9.01
N GLY A 138 6.37 -2.02 9.27
CA GLY A 138 4.94 -2.21 9.03
C GLY A 138 4.49 -1.32 7.87
N THR A 139 3.59 -1.82 7.03
CA THR A 139 2.98 -1.00 5.97
C THR A 139 1.50 -1.31 5.88
N ILE A 140 0.68 -0.27 5.86
CA ILE A 140 -0.74 -0.39 5.52
C ILE A 140 -0.94 0.18 4.13
N ASN A 141 -1.06 -0.70 3.13
CA ASN A 141 -1.46 -0.32 1.79
C ASN A 141 -2.93 -0.67 1.59
N ILE A 142 -3.67 0.30 1.05
CA ILE A 142 -5.09 0.18 0.71
C ILE A 142 -5.20 0.49 -0.78
N ILE A 143 -5.71 -0.47 -1.57
CA ILE A 143 -6.00 -0.27 -2.99
C ILE A 143 -7.50 -0.51 -3.16
N LEU A 144 -8.22 0.51 -3.61
CA LEU A 144 -9.66 0.45 -3.87
C LEU A 144 -9.92 0.58 -5.37
N VAL A 145 -10.76 -0.30 -5.91
CA VAL A 145 -11.23 -0.30 -7.30
C VAL A 145 -12.75 -0.22 -7.29
N THR A 146 -13.34 0.58 -8.19
CA THR A 146 -14.79 0.76 -8.29
C THR A 146 -15.23 0.97 -9.73
N ASN A 147 -16.49 0.65 -10.05
CA ASN A 147 -17.12 1.04 -11.32
C ASN A 147 -17.51 2.52 -11.37
N ALA A 148 -17.56 3.22 -10.23
CA ALA A 148 -17.93 4.62 -10.20
C ALA A 148 -16.93 5.49 -10.99
N ARG A 149 -17.45 6.37 -11.84
CA ARG A 149 -16.64 7.32 -12.62
C ARG A 149 -16.34 8.58 -11.80
N LEU A 150 -15.41 8.46 -10.86
CA LEU A 150 -15.07 9.55 -9.94
C LEU A 150 -14.32 10.69 -10.64
N SER A 151 -14.78 11.95 -10.47
CA SER A 151 -14.01 13.14 -10.85
C SER A 151 -12.69 13.22 -10.06
N SER A 152 -11.78 14.11 -10.43
CA SER A 152 -10.54 14.30 -9.66
C SER A 152 -10.81 14.69 -8.20
N SER A 153 -11.81 15.53 -7.94
CA SER A 153 -12.23 15.89 -6.58
C SER A 153 -12.85 14.70 -5.83
N ALA A 154 -13.66 13.88 -6.50
CA ALA A 154 -14.24 12.69 -5.89
C ALA A 154 -13.18 11.60 -5.60
N LEU A 155 -12.13 11.49 -6.40
CA LEU A 155 -10.97 10.62 -6.10
C LEU A 155 -10.25 11.09 -4.83
N VAL A 156 -10.05 12.39 -4.66
CA VAL A 156 -9.48 12.96 -3.42
C VAL A 156 -10.39 12.64 -2.23
N GLY A 157 -11.71 12.85 -2.38
CA GLY A 157 -12.69 12.49 -1.36
C GLY A 157 -12.66 11.00 -0.97
N ALA A 158 -12.52 10.10 -1.95
CA ALA A 158 -12.39 8.67 -1.68
C ALA A 158 -11.11 8.35 -0.88
N VAL A 159 -9.99 9.02 -1.16
CA VAL A 159 -8.75 8.88 -0.37
C VAL A 159 -8.94 9.39 1.06
N GLN A 160 -9.67 10.50 1.25
CA GLN A 160 -9.99 11.02 2.58
C GLN A 160 -10.82 10.01 3.38
N VAL A 161 -11.92 9.50 2.82
CA VAL A 161 -12.77 8.48 3.45
C VAL A 161 -11.97 7.21 3.80
N ALA A 162 -11.13 6.73 2.88
CA ALA A 162 -10.28 5.55 3.14
C ALA A 162 -9.27 5.82 4.27
N THR A 163 -8.75 7.05 4.37
CA THR A 163 -7.81 7.45 5.42
C THR A 163 -8.49 7.55 6.78
N GLU A 164 -9.65 8.20 6.85
CA GLU A 164 -10.46 8.31 8.07
C GLU A 164 -10.92 6.94 8.55
N SER A 165 -11.36 6.07 7.63
CA SER A 165 -11.76 4.70 7.96
C SER A 165 -10.60 3.88 8.51
N LYS A 166 -9.40 3.99 7.90
CA LYS A 166 -8.18 3.34 8.40
C LYS A 166 -7.88 3.78 9.83
N THR A 167 -7.88 5.08 10.09
CA THR A 167 -7.67 5.67 11.42
C THR A 167 -8.71 5.17 12.42
N ALA A 168 -10.00 5.27 12.10
CA ALA A 168 -11.08 4.82 12.99
C ALA A 168 -10.94 3.33 13.37
N VAL A 169 -10.58 2.47 12.41
CA VAL A 169 -10.35 1.04 12.67
C VAL A 169 -9.15 0.84 13.59
N LEU A 170 -8.00 1.49 13.32
CA LEU A 170 -6.80 1.35 14.16
C LEU A 170 -7.06 1.80 15.61
N LEU A 171 -7.78 2.91 15.79
CA LEU A 171 -8.25 3.38 17.10
C LEU A 171 -9.16 2.36 17.79
N SER A 172 -10.20 1.88 17.09
CA SER A 172 -11.16 0.91 17.65
C SER A 172 -10.50 -0.41 18.07
N LYS A 173 -9.39 -0.77 17.42
CA LYS A 173 -8.60 -1.97 17.71
C LYS A 173 -7.49 -1.72 18.74
N ASN A 174 -7.41 -0.52 19.31
CA ASN A 174 -6.39 -0.12 20.28
C ASN A 174 -4.97 -0.45 19.79
N VAL A 175 -4.70 -0.24 18.49
CA VAL A 175 -3.35 -0.47 17.95
C VAL A 175 -2.39 0.47 18.69
N PRO A 176 -1.33 -0.04 19.33
CA PRO A 176 -0.40 0.80 20.08
C PRO A 176 0.46 1.61 19.11
N ILE A 177 0.88 2.80 19.53
CA ILE A 177 1.93 3.53 18.83
C ILE A 177 3.23 2.76 19.06
N TRP A 178 4.14 2.76 18.08
CA TRP A 178 5.45 2.10 18.22
C TRP A 178 6.26 2.61 19.44
N THR A 179 5.97 3.82 19.92
CA THR A 179 6.57 4.41 21.13
C THR A 179 5.99 3.86 22.45
N GLY A 180 4.96 3.00 22.40
CA GLY A 180 4.35 2.37 23.57
C GLY A 180 3.21 3.17 24.22
N SER A 181 2.92 4.38 23.74
CA SER A 181 1.78 5.18 24.22
C SER A 181 0.44 4.62 23.69
N PRO A 182 -0.64 4.63 24.50
CA PRO A 182 -1.96 4.22 24.05
C PRO A 182 -2.50 5.05 22.88
N GLY A 183 -3.19 4.35 21.97
CA GLY A 183 -4.05 4.91 20.93
C GLY A 183 -3.30 5.37 19.70
N ALA A 184 -2.89 4.50 18.78
CA ALA A 184 -2.41 4.91 17.45
C ALA A 184 -3.58 5.28 16.54
N THR A 185 -3.87 6.57 16.45
CA THR A 185 -4.23 7.42 15.28
C THR A 185 -5.02 8.64 15.73
#